data_AF-A0A7S9D5V4-F1
#
_entry.id   AF-A0A7S9D5V4-F1
#
_cell.length_a   1.000
_cell.length_b   1.000
_cell.length_c   1.000
_cell.angle_alpha   90.00
_cell.angle_beta   90.00
_cell.angle_gamma   90.00
#
_symmetry.space_group_name_H-M   'P 1'
#
loop_
_entity.id
_entity.type
_entity.pdbx_description
1 polymer ?
#
loop_
_entity_poly.entity_id
_entity_poly.type
_entity_poly.pdbx_seq_one_letter_code
_entity_poly.pdbx_strand_id
1 'polypeptide(L)'
;MTVATSLIPGLDDIVRRGDPKRRGEIARAISALFFQDAANLRPDLVDLFDNLLIDLVPHAELASRVDLAERFSRLDNAPRHLVGQLARESEIMVAAPVLRRSPVLDDAALVEIARLKGQGHLLAMTERPTLSVEITDVLVERGDRDVVRRAAGNAGAAFSADGFSELIKRASQDGVLTLKIGQREDLSGEHLKELLNGTLDVIRRRLSSVVNPTRQVEIKRAMAAIEEASLPPGPRRDFSAAQRTVLGLHREGHLGESALLGFAKAHKYEESIASLSAMAGVRLSILDRLVAGDRYDPILILGRVLNLGWPTVRALILMWYGPQRMPADADLEQARVNFTRLMPTTAERVVNFWRNRRTI
;
A
#
# COMPACT_ATOMS: atom_id res chain seq x y z
N MET A 1 17.64 -14.71 -48.16
CA MET A 1 19.10 -14.90 -48.32
C MET A 1 19.66 -14.45 -49.68
N THR A 2 18.92 -13.79 -50.58
CA THR A 2 19.34 -13.66 -51.99
C THR A 2 19.40 -12.25 -52.57
N VAL A 3 19.13 -11.18 -51.81
CA VAL A 3 19.19 -9.79 -52.34
C VAL A 3 20.37 -9.00 -51.75
N ALA A 4 20.78 -9.28 -50.52
CA ALA A 4 21.92 -8.63 -49.85
C ALA A 4 23.29 -9.01 -50.46
N THR A 5 23.37 -10.15 -51.12
CA THR A 5 24.62 -10.75 -51.65
C THR A 5 25.19 -10.04 -52.88
N SER A 6 24.46 -9.09 -53.46
CA SER A 6 24.86 -8.41 -54.71
C SER A 6 25.59 -7.08 -54.51
N LEU A 7 25.54 -6.47 -53.32
CA LEU A 7 25.99 -5.08 -53.14
C LEU A 7 27.44 -4.92 -52.67
N ILE A 8 28.06 -5.95 -52.06
CA ILE A 8 29.49 -5.94 -51.71
C ILE A 8 30.07 -7.36 -51.92
N PRO A 9 30.77 -7.63 -53.04
CA PRO A 9 31.43 -8.92 -53.26
C PRO A 9 32.44 -9.22 -52.14
N GLY A 10 32.32 -10.38 -51.49
CA GLY A 10 33.24 -10.83 -50.46
C GLY A 10 32.84 -10.50 -49.01
N LEU A 11 31.76 -9.75 -48.78
CA LEU A 11 31.29 -9.49 -47.41
C LEU A 11 30.87 -10.80 -46.71
N ASP A 12 30.14 -11.68 -47.40
CA ASP A 12 29.72 -12.98 -46.87
C ASP A 12 30.90 -13.90 -46.51
N ASP A 13 31.98 -13.88 -47.29
CA ASP A 13 33.14 -14.75 -47.07
C ASP A 13 34.01 -14.20 -45.92
N ILE A 14 34.11 -12.88 -45.77
CA ILE A 14 34.78 -12.21 -44.64
C ILE A 14 33.97 -12.39 -43.35
N VAL A 15 32.65 -12.31 -43.40
CA VAL A 15 31.77 -12.51 -42.25
C VAL A 15 31.78 -13.99 -41.83
N ARG A 16 31.72 -14.95 -42.76
CA ARG A 16 31.75 -16.39 -42.40
C ARG A 16 33.13 -16.90 -41.97
N ARG A 17 34.24 -16.39 -42.50
CA ARG A 17 35.61 -16.91 -42.23
C ARG A 17 36.53 -15.99 -41.42
N GLY A 18 36.12 -14.77 -41.10
CA GLY A 18 36.94 -13.77 -40.42
C GLY A 18 37.08 -13.96 -38.89
N ASP A 19 38.22 -13.50 -38.36
CA ASP A 19 38.53 -13.35 -36.92
C ASP A 19 37.41 -12.56 -36.19
N PRO A 20 36.96 -13.00 -34.99
CA PRO A 20 36.00 -12.28 -34.15
C PRO A 20 36.25 -10.77 -34.03
N LYS A 21 37.53 -10.34 -33.92
CA LYS A 21 37.87 -8.91 -33.88
C LYS A 21 37.43 -8.15 -35.13
N ARG A 22 37.68 -8.75 -36.30
CA ARG A 22 37.33 -8.15 -37.59
C ARG A 22 35.82 -8.10 -37.81
N ARG A 23 35.08 -9.11 -37.32
CA ARG A 23 33.59 -9.06 -37.30
C ARG A 23 33.08 -7.92 -36.44
N GLY A 24 33.67 -7.69 -35.28
CA GLY A 24 33.33 -6.55 -34.42
C GLY A 24 33.59 -5.19 -35.07
N GLU A 25 34.70 -5.04 -35.79
CA GLU A 25 35.00 -3.83 -36.58
C GLU A 25 33.99 -3.59 -37.69
N ILE A 26 33.61 -4.64 -38.42
CA ILE A 26 32.58 -4.57 -39.46
C ILE A 26 31.22 -4.20 -38.86
N ALA A 27 30.84 -4.80 -37.72
CA ALA A 27 29.61 -4.48 -37.00
C ALA A 27 29.56 -2.98 -36.65
N ARG A 28 30.67 -2.41 -36.16
CA ARG A 28 30.78 -0.97 -35.87
C ARG A 28 30.67 -0.12 -37.14
N ALA A 29 31.34 -0.51 -38.23
CA ALA A 29 31.30 0.25 -39.48
C ALA A 29 29.88 0.26 -40.09
N ILE A 30 29.22 -0.89 -40.15
CA ILE A 30 27.84 -1.01 -40.64
C ILE A 30 26.88 -0.25 -39.74
N SER A 31 27.04 -0.36 -38.42
CA SER A 31 26.22 0.41 -37.47
C SER A 31 26.46 1.91 -37.61
N ALA A 32 27.69 2.35 -37.85
CA ALA A 32 28.00 3.77 -38.10
C ALA A 32 27.29 4.27 -39.36
N LEU A 33 27.24 3.47 -40.44
CA LEU A 33 26.47 3.80 -41.64
C LEU A 33 24.97 3.90 -41.34
N PHE A 34 24.42 2.98 -40.54
CA PHE A 34 23.03 3.07 -40.09
C PHE A 34 22.76 4.39 -39.35
N PHE A 35 23.63 4.76 -38.41
CA PHE A 35 23.44 5.96 -37.58
C PHE A 35 23.63 7.29 -38.34
N GLN A 36 24.24 7.31 -39.52
CA GLN A 36 24.44 8.54 -40.29
C GLN A 36 23.13 9.20 -40.74
N ASP A 37 22.13 8.39 -41.10
CA ASP A 37 20.84 8.88 -41.61
C ASP A 37 19.66 8.11 -41.01
N ALA A 38 19.82 7.61 -39.79
CA ALA A 38 18.88 6.69 -39.14
C ALA A 38 17.43 7.16 -39.28
N ALA A 39 17.11 8.43 -39.02
CA ALA A 39 15.75 8.95 -39.07
C ALA A 39 15.08 8.89 -40.46
N ASN A 40 15.85 8.89 -41.55
CA ASN A 40 15.33 8.91 -42.92
C ASN A 40 15.46 7.56 -43.64
N LEU A 41 15.97 6.51 -42.96
CA LEU A 41 16.08 5.18 -43.55
C LEU A 41 14.69 4.60 -43.84
N ARG A 42 14.49 4.15 -45.08
CA ARG A 42 13.29 3.40 -45.48
C ARG A 42 13.22 2.05 -44.74
N PRO A 43 12.02 1.52 -44.44
CA PRO A 43 11.86 0.23 -43.76
C PRO A 43 12.64 -0.92 -44.40
N ASP A 44 12.60 -1.06 -45.73
CA ASP A 44 13.34 -2.12 -46.45
C ASP A 44 14.86 -2.07 -46.22
N LEU A 45 15.39 -0.85 -46.04
CA LEU A 45 16.81 -0.65 -45.79
C LEU A 45 17.14 -0.93 -44.31
N VAL A 46 16.26 -0.57 -43.38
CA VAL A 46 16.37 -0.96 -41.97
C VAL A 46 16.41 -2.49 -41.85
N ASP A 47 15.55 -3.21 -42.58
CA ASP A 47 15.53 -4.68 -42.59
C ASP A 47 16.84 -5.27 -43.16
N LEU A 48 17.43 -4.63 -44.18
CA LEU A 48 18.75 -5.05 -44.68
C LEU A 48 19.83 -4.89 -43.61
N PHE A 49 19.85 -3.76 -42.91
CA PHE A 49 20.77 -3.54 -41.79
C PHE A 49 20.53 -4.53 -40.65
N ASP A 50 19.27 -4.85 -40.33
CA ASP A 50 18.89 -5.81 -39.30
C ASP A 50 19.50 -7.19 -39.59
N ASN A 51 19.27 -7.69 -40.81
CA ASN A 51 19.78 -8.99 -41.26
C ASN A 51 21.32 -9.08 -41.24
N LEU A 52 22.02 -7.98 -41.47
CA LEU A 52 23.48 -7.96 -41.39
C LEU A 52 23.98 -7.87 -39.95
N LEU A 53 23.37 -7.00 -39.14
CA LEU A 53 23.84 -6.72 -37.79
C LEU A 53 23.52 -7.84 -36.80
N ILE A 54 22.41 -8.56 -36.98
CA ILE A 54 22.00 -9.66 -36.08
C ILE A 54 23.06 -10.77 -35.98
N ASP A 55 23.79 -11.02 -37.07
CA ASP A 55 24.86 -12.02 -37.11
C ASP A 55 26.21 -11.45 -36.67
N LEU A 56 26.43 -10.16 -36.86
CA LEU A 56 27.72 -9.50 -36.62
C LEU A 56 27.90 -9.03 -35.18
N VAL A 57 26.86 -8.40 -34.61
CA VAL A 57 26.91 -7.78 -33.29
C VAL A 57 27.26 -8.78 -32.17
N PRO A 58 26.77 -10.04 -32.16
CA PRO A 58 27.14 -11.02 -31.13
C PRO A 58 28.64 -11.33 -31.05
N HIS A 59 29.37 -11.10 -32.14
CA HIS A 59 30.82 -11.32 -32.20
C HIS A 59 31.64 -10.09 -31.79
N ALA A 60 31.00 -8.94 -31.59
CA ALA A 60 31.67 -7.73 -31.14
C ALA A 60 32.03 -7.80 -29.64
N GLU A 61 33.11 -7.10 -29.28
CA GLU A 61 33.53 -6.97 -27.88
C GLU A 61 32.42 -6.33 -27.03
N LEU A 62 32.36 -6.69 -25.75
CA LEU A 62 31.30 -6.25 -24.82
C LEU A 62 31.08 -4.73 -24.86
N ALA A 63 32.15 -3.93 -24.80
CA ALA A 63 32.06 -2.47 -24.85
C ALA A 63 31.37 -1.94 -26.12
N SER A 64 31.57 -2.62 -27.26
CA SER A 64 30.91 -2.25 -28.52
C SER A 64 29.44 -2.64 -28.51
N ARG A 65 29.09 -3.82 -27.98
CA ARG A 65 27.69 -4.23 -27.84
C ARG A 65 26.90 -3.31 -26.90
N VAL A 66 27.52 -2.86 -25.82
CA VAL A 66 26.94 -1.87 -24.90
C VAL A 66 26.70 -0.53 -25.60
N ASP A 67 27.68 0.00 -26.33
CA ASP A 67 27.53 1.26 -27.08
C ASP A 67 26.43 1.16 -28.15
N LEU A 68 26.37 0.05 -28.88
CA LEU A 68 25.31 -0.19 -29.88
C LEU A 68 23.93 -0.28 -29.22
N ALA A 69 23.79 -1.05 -28.13
CA ALA A 69 22.54 -1.15 -27.40
C ALA A 69 22.06 0.22 -26.86
N GLU A 70 22.98 1.03 -26.35
CA GLU A 70 22.68 2.39 -25.88
C GLU A 70 22.14 3.27 -27.01
N ARG A 71 22.76 3.22 -28.20
CA ARG A 71 22.33 4.01 -29.37
C ARG A 71 21.00 3.51 -29.95
N PHE A 72 20.87 2.21 -30.20
CA PHE A 72 19.65 1.63 -30.77
C PHE A 72 18.45 1.76 -29.82
N SER A 73 18.67 1.77 -28.50
CA SER A 73 17.58 1.91 -27.52
C SER A 73 16.76 3.20 -27.60
N ARG A 74 17.24 4.21 -28.35
CA ARG A 74 16.59 5.53 -28.48
C ARG A 74 15.94 5.75 -29.84
N LEU A 75 16.00 4.77 -30.75
CA LEU A 75 15.54 4.93 -32.12
C LEU A 75 14.21 4.22 -32.34
N ASP A 76 13.24 4.95 -32.88
CA ASP A 76 11.89 4.43 -33.20
C ASP A 76 11.91 3.44 -34.36
N ASN A 77 12.89 3.55 -35.25
CA ASN A 77 13.11 2.66 -36.39
C ASN A 77 14.35 1.77 -36.21
N ALA A 78 14.71 1.46 -34.97
CA ALA A 78 15.80 0.52 -34.70
C ALA A 78 15.53 -0.85 -35.35
N PRO A 79 16.58 -1.58 -35.79
CA PRO A 79 16.45 -2.93 -36.32
C PRO A 79 15.84 -3.87 -35.27
N ARG A 80 14.65 -4.42 -35.55
CA ARG A 80 13.80 -5.09 -34.55
C ARG A 80 14.40 -6.40 -34.06
N HIS A 81 14.95 -7.20 -34.98
CA HIS A 81 15.53 -8.49 -34.63
C HIS A 81 16.81 -8.32 -33.80
N LEU A 82 17.68 -7.39 -34.19
CA LEU A 82 18.87 -7.03 -33.43
C LEU A 82 18.51 -6.54 -32.02
N VAL A 83 17.57 -5.60 -31.90
CA VAL A 83 17.15 -5.09 -30.58
C VAL A 83 16.56 -6.20 -29.72
N GLY A 84 15.77 -7.09 -30.31
CA GLY A 84 15.25 -8.29 -29.64
C GLY A 84 16.36 -9.24 -29.15
N GLN A 85 17.44 -9.39 -29.92
CA GLN A 85 18.60 -10.19 -29.54
C GLN A 85 19.39 -9.53 -28.40
N LEU A 86 19.64 -8.22 -28.49
CA LEU A 86 20.32 -7.43 -27.45
C LEU A 86 19.55 -7.50 -26.12
N ALA A 87 18.22 -7.41 -26.16
CA ALA A 87 17.37 -7.51 -24.98
C ALA A 87 17.41 -8.89 -24.30
N ARG A 88 17.73 -9.94 -25.08
CA ARG A 88 17.89 -11.32 -24.61
C ARG A 88 19.32 -11.68 -24.23
N GLU A 89 20.27 -10.75 -24.28
CA GLU A 89 21.62 -11.04 -23.81
C GLU A 89 21.67 -11.33 -22.32
N SER A 90 22.56 -12.22 -21.90
CA SER A 90 22.81 -12.52 -20.48
C SER A 90 23.52 -11.37 -19.77
N GLU A 91 24.36 -10.62 -20.50
CA GLU A 91 25.07 -9.47 -19.98
C GLU A 91 24.11 -8.28 -19.80
N ILE A 92 23.80 -7.95 -18.54
CA ILE A 92 22.82 -6.91 -18.23
C ILE A 92 23.26 -5.53 -18.77
N MET A 93 24.55 -5.27 -18.88
CA MET A 93 25.07 -4.01 -19.43
C MET A 93 24.64 -3.79 -20.88
N VAL A 94 24.39 -4.87 -21.65
CA VAL A 94 23.90 -4.81 -23.03
C VAL A 94 22.38 -4.79 -23.08
N ALA A 95 21.72 -5.64 -22.29
CA ALA A 95 20.26 -5.75 -22.31
C ALA A 95 19.56 -4.54 -21.64
N ALA A 96 20.13 -3.95 -20.59
CA ALA A 96 19.46 -2.91 -19.82
C ALA A 96 19.08 -1.66 -20.65
N PRO A 97 19.97 -1.07 -21.47
CA PRO A 97 19.61 0.06 -22.34
C PRO A 97 18.34 -0.16 -23.15
N VAL A 98 18.22 -1.31 -23.81
CA VAL A 98 17.08 -1.61 -24.68
C VAL A 98 15.83 -1.94 -23.87
N LEU A 99 15.95 -2.68 -22.76
CA LEU A 99 14.80 -2.99 -21.90
C LEU A 99 14.19 -1.74 -21.26
N ARG A 100 15.03 -0.77 -20.86
CA ARG A 100 14.61 0.47 -20.18
C ARG A 100 13.77 1.40 -21.03
N ARG A 101 14.03 1.48 -22.34
CA ARG A 101 13.48 2.58 -23.17
C ARG A 101 13.29 2.29 -24.63
N SER A 102 13.68 1.10 -25.13
CA SER A 102 13.50 0.81 -26.55
C SER A 102 12.02 0.85 -26.93
N PRO A 103 11.64 1.63 -27.97
CA PRO A 103 10.26 1.73 -28.46
C PRO A 103 9.87 0.56 -29.36
N VAL A 104 10.84 -0.17 -29.92
CA VAL A 104 10.59 -1.26 -30.87
C VAL A 104 10.32 -2.62 -30.20
N LEU A 105 10.57 -2.73 -28.89
CA LEU A 105 10.23 -3.92 -28.08
C LEU A 105 8.75 -3.87 -27.70
N ASP A 106 8.00 -4.89 -28.14
CA ASP A 106 6.61 -5.07 -27.77
C ASP A 106 6.46 -5.76 -26.40
N ASP A 107 5.24 -5.71 -25.87
CA ASP A 107 4.93 -6.28 -24.56
C ASP A 107 5.11 -7.80 -24.55
N ALA A 108 4.81 -8.49 -25.66
CA ALA A 108 5.00 -9.93 -25.79
C ALA A 108 6.48 -10.33 -25.60
N ALA A 109 7.40 -9.61 -26.25
CA ALA A 109 8.84 -9.84 -26.05
C ALA A 109 9.29 -9.49 -24.63
N LEU A 110 8.78 -8.40 -24.04
CA LEU A 110 9.13 -8.02 -22.67
C LEU A 110 8.66 -9.08 -21.65
N VAL A 111 7.45 -9.61 -21.81
CA VAL A 111 6.92 -10.70 -20.98
C VAL A 111 7.75 -11.97 -21.12
N GLU A 112 8.10 -12.37 -22.35
CA GLU A 112 8.99 -13.52 -22.59
C GLU A 112 10.32 -13.35 -21.86
N ILE A 113 10.97 -12.19 -22.02
CA ILE A 113 12.26 -11.90 -21.39
C ILE A 113 12.11 -11.89 -19.87
N ALA A 114 11.04 -11.31 -19.33
CA ALA A 114 10.80 -11.24 -17.89
C ALA A 114 10.61 -12.64 -17.25
N ARG A 115 10.01 -13.57 -17.99
CA ARG A 115 9.84 -14.96 -17.55
C ARG A 115 11.15 -15.76 -17.53
N LEU A 116 12.07 -15.45 -18.44
CA LEU A 116 13.29 -16.23 -18.64
C LEU A 116 14.54 -15.65 -17.97
N LYS A 117 14.64 -14.32 -17.85
CA LYS A 117 15.85 -13.63 -17.37
C LYS A 117 15.85 -13.37 -15.87
N GLY A 118 16.98 -12.86 -15.39
CA GLY A 118 17.26 -12.59 -13.98
C GLY A 118 16.81 -11.20 -13.52
N GLN A 119 17.03 -10.92 -12.23
CA GLN A 119 16.54 -9.71 -11.56
C GLN A 119 17.07 -8.40 -12.18
N GLY A 120 18.29 -8.39 -12.71
CA GLY A 120 18.84 -7.22 -13.42
C GLY A 120 17.99 -6.81 -14.62
N HIS A 121 17.51 -7.77 -15.41
CA HIS A 121 16.64 -7.53 -16.57
C HIS A 121 15.27 -7.02 -16.12
N LEU A 122 14.69 -7.64 -15.09
CA LEU A 122 13.41 -7.20 -14.51
C LEU A 122 13.50 -5.75 -14.01
N LEU A 123 14.57 -5.42 -13.27
CA LEU A 123 14.79 -4.07 -12.76
C LEU A 123 14.94 -3.07 -13.91
N ALA A 124 15.66 -3.42 -14.97
CA ALA A 124 15.78 -2.56 -16.15
C ALA A 124 14.42 -2.27 -16.80
N MET A 125 13.53 -3.28 -16.91
CA MET A 125 12.18 -3.08 -17.43
C MET A 125 11.36 -2.11 -16.59
N THR A 126 11.52 -2.10 -15.26
CA THR A 126 10.74 -1.22 -14.37
C THR A 126 11.00 0.28 -14.59
N GLU A 127 12.09 0.64 -15.27
CA GLU A 127 12.43 2.03 -15.60
C GLU A 127 11.71 2.56 -16.85
N ARG A 128 10.96 1.70 -17.57
CA ARG A 128 10.13 2.15 -18.70
C ARG A 128 9.09 3.17 -18.24
N PRO A 129 8.74 4.18 -19.06
CA PRO A 129 7.73 5.17 -18.70
C PRO A 129 6.35 4.57 -18.40
N THR A 130 5.99 3.50 -19.11
CA THR A 130 4.73 2.78 -18.97
C THR A 130 4.98 1.27 -18.94
N LEU A 131 4.18 0.56 -18.15
CA LEU A 131 4.19 -0.90 -18.09
C LEU A 131 2.76 -1.41 -18.17
N SER A 132 2.51 -2.35 -19.08
CA SER A 132 1.21 -3.01 -19.16
C SER A 132 1.00 -3.99 -18.02
N VAL A 133 -0.26 -4.33 -17.79
CA VAL A 133 -0.69 -5.29 -16.76
C VAL A 133 0.08 -6.59 -16.86
N GLU A 134 0.19 -7.15 -18.07
CA GLU A 134 0.88 -8.43 -18.33
C GLU A 134 2.35 -8.41 -17.90
N ILE A 135 3.05 -7.29 -18.10
CA ILE A 135 4.45 -7.13 -17.68
C ILE A 135 4.51 -6.97 -16.17
N THR A 136 3.66 -6.11 -15.59
CA THR A 136 3.68 -5.88 -14.14
C THR A 136 3.35 -7.12 -13.34
N ASP A 137 2.44 -7.98 -13.80
CA ASP A 137 2.10 -9.23 -13.12
C ASP A 137 3.33 -10.13 -13.03
N VAL A 138 4.10 -10.28 -14.12
CA VAL A 138 5.35 -11.05 -14.11
C VAL A 138 6.41 -10.41 -13.20
N LEU A 139 6.53 -9.07 -13.21
CA LEU A 139 7.46 -8.34 -12.36
C LEU A 139 7.11 -8.46 -10.88
N VAL A 140 5.82 -8.45 -10.53
CA VAL A 140 5.34 -8.63 -9.16
C VAL A 140 5.54 -10.08 -8.71
N GLU A 141 5.26 -11.05 -9.57
CA GLU A 141 5.40 -12.47 -9.26
C GLU A 141 6.87 -12.87 -9.06
N ARG A 142 7.75 -12.58 -10.03
CA ARG A 142 9.15 -13.04 -10.03
C ARG A 142 10.16 -12.05 -9.47
N GLY A 143 9.80 -10.76 -9.41
CA GLY A 143 10.71 -9.71 -8.99
C GLY A 143 11.10 -9.84 -7.53
N ASP A 144 12.36 -9.50 -7.25
CA ASP A 144 12.84 -9.28 -5.89
C ASP A 144 12.29 -7.96 -5.30
N ARG A 145 12.74 -7.63 -4.09
CA ARG A 145 12.28 -6.45 -3.37
C ARG A 145 12.51 -5.15 -4.15
N ASP A 146 13.62 -5.01 -4.86
CA ASP A 146 13.97 -3.76 -5.53
C ASP A 146 13.20 -3.62 -6.84
N VAL A 147 12.99 -4.72 -7.56
CA VAL A 147 12.11 -4.78 -8.75
C VAL A 147 10.69 -4.38 -8.37
N VAL A 148 10.11 -5.01 -7.34
CA VAL A 148 8.72 -4.76 -6.94
C VAL A 148 8.52 -3.33 -6.45
N ARG A 149 9.45 -2.80 -5.65
CA ARG A 149 9.41 -1.39 -5.21
C ARG A 149 9.46 -0.42 -6.39
N ARG A 150 10.31 -0.70 -7.39
CA ARG A 150 10.45 0.16 -8.56
C ARG A 150 9.22 0.09 -9.45
N ALA A 151 8.68 -1.10 -9.69
CA ALA A 151 7.43 -1.30 -10.42
C ALA A 151 6.26 -0.57 -9.74
N ALA A 152 6.05 -0.78 -8.44
CA ALA A 152 4.95 -0.14 -7.71
C ALA A 152 5.08 1.40 -7.70
N GLY A 153 6.32 1.91 -7.65
CA GLY A 153 6.62 3.34 -7.70
C GLY A 153 6.57 3.97 -9.08
N ASN A 154 6.35 3.18 -10.15
CA ASN A 154 6.21 3.68 -11.50
C ASN A 154 4.76 4.15 -11.74
N ALA A 155 4.57 5.46 -11.90
CA ALA A 155 3.25 6.05 -12.08
C ALA A 155 2.54 5.61 -13.37
N GLY A 156 3.29 5.21 -14.41
CA GLY A 156 2.75 4.72 -15.68
C GLY A 156 2.58 3.20 -15.74
N ALA A 157 2.89 2.47 -14.67
CA ALA A 157 2.65 1.03 -14.59
C ALA A 157 1.17 0.75 -14.28
N ALA A 158 0.52 -0.10 -15.08
CA ALA A 158 -0.85 -0.56 -14.82
C ALA A 158 -0.81 -1.92 -14.12
N PHE A 159 -1.59 -2.11 -13.05
CA PHE A 159 -1.64 -3.35 -12.30
C PHE A 159 -3.02 -4.01 -12.39
N SER A 160 -3.05 -5.34 -12.43
CA SER A 160 -4.28 -6.12 -12.25
C SER A 160 -4.75 -6.08 -10.79
N ALA A 161 -5.99 -6.52 -10.54
CA ALA A 161 -6.48 -6.71 -9.17
C ALA A 161 -5.66 -7.76 -8.40
N ASP A 162 -5.26 -8.84 -9.08
CA ASP A 162 -4.41 -9.89 -8.51
C ASP A 162 -3.00 -9.37 -8.23
N GLY A 163 -2.45 -8.56 -9.15
CA GLY A 163 -1.18 -7.87 -8.99
C GLY A 163 -1.17 -6.94 -7.77
N PHE A 164 -2.25 -6.18 -7.53
CA PHE A 164 -2.40 -5.40 -6.30
C PHE A 164 -2.47 -6.26 -5.04
N SER A 165 -3.19 -7.38 -5.09
CA SER A 165 -3.30 -8.30 -3.96
C SER A 165 -1.93 -8.87 -3.55
N GLU A 166 -1.13 -9.31 -4.53
CA GLU A 166 0.24 -9.81 -4.26
C GLU A 166 1.18 -8.68 -3.80
N LEU A 167 1.06 -7.47 -4.37
CA LEU A 167 1.79 -6.29 -3.90
C LEU A 167 1.49 -5.98 -2.42
N ILE A 168 0.22 -6.02 -2.02
CA ILE A 168 -0.21 -5.75 -0.64
C ILE A 168 0.34 -6.80 0.32
N LYS A 169 0.26 -8.08 -0.07
CA LYS A 169 0.83 -9.18 0.70
C LYS A 169 2.33 -8.97 0.96
N ARG A 170 3.10 -8.58 -0.06
CA ARG A 170 4.53 -8.27 0.08
C ARG A 170 4.78 -7.00 0.90
N ALA A 171 3.92 -5.99 0.80
CA ALA A 171 4.04 -4.73 1.53
C ALA A 171 3.96 -4.90 3.05
N SER A 172 3.34 -5.98 3.56
CA SER A 172 3.25 -6.26 5.00
C SER A 172 4.62 -6.28 5.72
N GLN A 173 5.68 -6.65 5.01
CA GLN A 173 7.06 -6.71 5.53
C GLN A 173 7.96 -5.60 4.96
N ASP A 174 7.40 -4.71 4.14
CA ASP A 174 8.17 -3.70 3.40
C ASP A 174 7.47 -2.34 3.43
N GLY A 175 7.81 -1.53 4.43
CA GLY A 175 7.23 -0.19 4.58
C GLY A 175 7.53 0.77 3.43
N VAL A 176 8.61 0.57 2.66
CA VAL A 176 8.88 1.39 1.47
C VAL A 176 7.88 1.05 0.37
N LEU A 177 7.64 -0.25 0.17
CA LEU A 177 6.64 -0.72 -0.78
C LEU A 177 5.23 -0.26 -0.37
N THR A 178 4.86 -0.33 0.92
CA THR A 178 3.59 0.21 1.43
C THR A 178 3.38 1.66 1.03
N LEU A 179 4.42 2.49 1.20
CA LEU A 179 4.34 3.91 0.84
C LEU A 179 4.15 4.12 -0.66
N LYS A 180 4.86 3.34 -1.49
CA LYS A 180 4.73 3.41 -2.95
C LYS A 180 3.32 3.02 -3.41
N ILE A 181 2.78 1.91 -2.92
CA ILE A 181 1.44 1.44 -3.28
C ILE A 181 0.36 2.41 -2.78
N GLY A 182 0.46 2.85 -1.53
CA GLY A 182 -0.55 3.74 -0.93
C GLY A 182 -0.63 5.14 -1.57
N GLN A 183 0.44 5.57 -2.23
CA GLN A 183 0.49 6.82 -2.99
C GLN A 183 -0.23 6.73 -4.34
N ARG A 184 -0.50 5.53 -4.85
CA ARG A 184 -1.12 5.37 -6.16
C ARG A 184 -2.61 5.68 -6.12
N GLU A 185 -3.08 6.33 -7.18
CA GLU A 185 -4.49 6.76 -7.32
C GLU A 185 -5.39 5.66 -7.89
N ASP A 186 -4.82 4.69 -8.61
CA ASP A 186 -5.52 3.53 -9.18
C ASP A 186 -5.80 2.41 -8.18
N LEU A 187 -5.24 2.50 -6.96
CA LEU A 187 -5.51 1.54 -5.89
C LEU A 187 -6.90 1.78 -5.28
N SER A 188 -7.77 0.78 -5.44
CA SER A 188 -9.16 0.77 -4.98
C SER A 188 -9.29 0.99 -3.46
N GLY A 189 -10.47 1.45 -3.02
CA GLY A 189 -10.75 1.67 -1.61
C GLY A 189 -10.67 0.39 -0.76
N GLU A 190 -11.04 -0.76 -1.31
CA GLU A 190 -10.92 -2.06 -0.61
C GLU A 190 -9.46 -2.49 -0.46
N HIS A 191 -8.67 -2.43 -1.53
CA HIS A 191 -7.24 -2.71 -1.48
C HIS A 191 -6.48 -1.72 -0.58
N LEU A 192 -6.90 -0.46 -0.53
CA LEU A 192 -6.33 0.53 0.40
C LEU A 192 -6.62 0.15 1.86
N LYS A 193 -7.84 -0.30 2.18
CA LYS A 193 -8.19 -0.78 3.53
C LYS A 193 -7.34 -2.00 3.88
N GLU A 194 -7.20 -2.96 2.99
CA GLU A 194 -6.40 -4.17 3.20
C GLU A 194 -4.92 -3.83 3.46
N LEU A 195 -4.34 -2.96 2.63
CA LEU A 195 -2.98 -2.44 2.82
C LEU A 195 -2.81 -1.81 4.20
N LEU A 196 -3.74 -0.93 4.59
CA LEU A 196 -3.67 -0.24 5.88
C LEU A 196 -3.85 -1.20 7.05
N ASN A 197 -4.72 -2.19 6.95
CA ASN A 197 -5.01 -3.14 8.03
C ASN A 197 -3.73 -3.89 8.48
N GLY A 198 -2.90 -4.33 7.53
CA GLY A 198 -1.61 -4.99 7.80
C GLY A 198 -0.42 -4.06 8.08
N THR A 199 -0.61 -2.74 8.03
CA THR A 199 0.49 -1.75 8.12
C THR A 199 0.68 -1.19 9.53
N LEU A 200 1.93 -1.03 9.98
CA LEU A 200 2.27 -0.37 11.25
C LEU A 200 1.84 1.10 11.29
N ASP A 201 1.39 1.60 12.45
CA ASP A 201 0.89 2.98 12.60
C ASP A 201 1.89 4.08 12.22
N VAL A 202 3.19 3.84 12.41
CA VAL A 202 4.23 4.80 11.99
C VAL A 202 4.19 4.98 10.46
N ILE A 203 4.00 3.90 9.71
CA ILE A 203 3.91 3.92 8.26
C ILE A 203 2.56 4.50 7.81
N ARG A 204 1.44 4.17 8.47
CA ARG A 204 0.12 4.79 8.19
C ARG A 204 0.17 6.33 8.33
N ARG A 205 0.82 6.83 9.39
CA ARG A 205 1.03 8.26 9.61
C ARG A 205 1.93 8.88 8.54
N ARG A 206 3.03 8.21 8.20
CA ARG A 206 3.92 8.67 7.12
C ARG A 206 3.18 8.74 5.80
N LEU A 207 2.41 7.70 5.44
CA LEU A 207 1.62 7.66 4.21
C LEU A 207 0.65 8.84 4.15
N SER A 208 -0.10 9.10 5.24
CA SER A 208 -1.03 10.22 5.34
C SER A 208 -0.40 11.61 5.16
N SER A 209 0.93 11.72 5.34
CA SER A 209 1.69 12.98 5.21
C SER A 209 2.31 13.20 3.82
N VAL A 210 2.48 12.15 3.03
CA VAL A 210 3.19 12.20 1.73
C VAL A 210 2.25 12.11 0.53
N VAL A 211 0.95 11.92 0.76
CA VAL A 211 -0.07 11.83 -0.29
C VAL A 211 -0.77 13.17 -0.52
N ASN A 212 -1.46 13.29 -1.66
CA ASN A 212 -2.29 14.45 -1.96
C ASN A 212 -3.52 14.55 -1.01
N PRO A 213 -4.19 15.73 -0.91
CA PRO A 213 -5.30 15.93 0.01
C PRO A 213 -6.49 14.98 -0.22
N THR A 214 -6.82 14.66 -1.48
CA THR A 214 -7.90 13.74 -1.84
C THR A 214 -7.64 12.35 -1.26
N ARG A 215 -6.43 11.83 -1.49
CA ARG A 215 -5.99 10.53 -0.99
C ARG A 215 -5.89 10.52 0.53
N GLN A 216 -5.53 11.64 1.15
CA GLN A 216 -5.53 11.76 2.61
C GLN A 216 -6.93 11.57 3.21
N VAL A 217 -7.98 12.07 2.55
CA VAL A 217 -9.37 11.86 2.98
C VAL A 217 -9.75 10.38 2.86
N GLU A 218 -9.36 9.71 1.78
CA GLU A 218 -9.61 8.27 1.58
C GLU A 218 -8.91 7.41 2.62
N ILE A 219 -7.64 7.70 2.93
CA ILE A 219 -6.89 7.01 3.99
C ILE A 219 -7.59 7.21 5.34
N LYS A 220 -8.00 8.44 5.68
CA LYS A 220 -8.73 8.71 6.93
C LYS A 220 -10.04 7.92 7.01
N ARG A 221 -10.79 7.84 5.90
CA ARG A 221 -12.03 7.03 5.83
C ARG A 221 -11.75 5.54 5.98
N ALA A 222 -10.73 5.02 5.30
CA ALA A 222 -10.32 3.62 5.40
C ALA A 222 -9.87 3.27 6.82
N MET A 223 -9.06 4.11 7.47
CA MET A 223 -8.66 3.93 8.87
C MET A 223 -9.85 3.95 9.83
N ALA A 224 -10.80 4.87 9.65
CA ALA A 224 -12.01 4.91 10.46
C ALA A 224 -12.87 3.65 10.28
N ALA A 225 -12.98 3.13 9.05
CA ALA A 225 -13.69 1.89 8.77
C ALA A 225 -12.99 0.67 9.39
N ILE A 226 -11.66 0.62 9.39
CA ILE A 226 -10.88 -0.44 10.07
C ILE A 226 -11.08 -0.36 11.58
N GLU A 227 -11.00 0.84 12.17
CA GLU A 227 -11.32 1.04 13.59
C GLU A 227 -12.74 0.58 13.92
N GLU A 228 -13.70 0.89 13.05
CA GLU A 228 -15.10 0.48 13.23
C GLU A 228 -15.31 -1.03 13.08
N ALA A 229 -14.55 -1.70 12.22
CA ALA A 229 -14.61 -3.15 12.03
C ALA A 229 -13.92 -3.94 13.16
N SER A 230 -12.86 -3.41 13.75
CA SER A 230 -12.16 -4.02 14.91
C SER A 230 -12.94 -3.94 16.22
N LEU A 231 -14.06 -3.23 16.22
CA LEU A 231 -14.94 -3.03 17.35
C LEU A 231 -15.96 -4.20 17.44
N PRO A 232 -16.17 -4.86 18.60
CA PRO A 232 -17.10 -6.00 18.72
C PRO A 232 -18.55 -5.67 18.31
N PRO A 233 -19.36 -6.62 17.83
CA PRO A 233 -20.74 -6.34 17.41
C PRO A 233 -21.59 -5.82 18.59
N GLY A 234 -22.34 -4.71 18.39
CA GLY A 234 -23.23 -4.12 19.39
C GLY A 234 -24.17 -3.05 18.81
N PRO A 235 -25.33 -2.79 19.44
CA PRO A 235 -26.34 -1.85 18.92
C PRO A 235 -25.83 -0.40 18.93
N ARG A 236 -25.96 0.29 17.80
CA ARG A 236 -25.64 1.73 17.69
C ARG A 236 -26.78 2.55 18.31
N ARG A 237 -26.55 3.17 19.48
CA ARG A 237 -27.48 4.14 20.09
C ARG A 237 -27.17 5.56 19.59
N ASP A 238 -28.20 6.38 19.36
CA ASP A 238 -28.03 7.80 19.01
C ASP A 238 -27.86 8.64 20.28
N PHE A 239 -26.65 9.18 20.48
CA PHE A 239 -26.31 10.03 21.61
C PHE A 239 -26.43 11.53 21.32
N SER A 240 -26.91 11.94 20.14
CA SER A 240 -26.88 13.34 19.70
C SER A 240 -27.66 14.27 20.63
N ALA A 241 -28.83 13.84 21.13
CA ALA A 241 -29.63 14.59 22.10
C ALA A 241 -28.96 14.65 23.47
N ALA A 242 -28.45 13.51 23.96
CA ALA A 242 -27.74 13.41 25.23
C ALA A 242 -26.46 14.27 25.26
N GLN A 243 -25.69 14.27 24.18
CA GLN A 243 -24.51 15.11 24.04
C GLN A 243 -24.85 16.60 24.12
N ARG A 244 -25.95 17.05 23.48
CA ARG A 244 -26.42 18.44 23.59
C ARG A 244 -26.76 18.80 25.05
N THR A 245 -27.49 17.94 25.75
CA THR A 245 -27.85 18.12 27.16
C THR A 245 -26.61 18.20 28.06
N VAL A 246 -25.67 17.26 27.91
CA VAL A 246 -24.44 17.20 28.72
C VAL A 246 -23.52 18.39 28.43
N LEU A 247 -23.42 18.83 27.18
CA LEU A 247 -22.66 20.03 26.82
C LEU A 247 -23.26 21.30 27.43
N GLY A 248 -24.58 21.42 27.50
CA GLY A 248 -25.26 22.51 28.21
C GLY A 248 -24.86 22.54 29.68
N LEU A 249 -25.03 21.40 30.37
CA LEU A 249 -24.67 21.26 31.79
C LEU A 249 -23.18 21.50 32.06
N HIS A 250 -22.30 21.08 31.16
CA HIS A 250 -20.86 21.31 31.29
C HIS A 250 -20.52 22.81 31.20
N ARG A 251 -21.15 23.55 30.26
CA ARG A 251 -20.94 25.01 30.11
C ARG A 251 -21.45 25.79 31.32
N GLU A 252 -22.53 25.34 31.92
CA GLU A 252 -23.13 25.96 33.11
C GLU A 252 -22.46 25.53 34.43
N GLY A 253 -21.47 24.62 34.38
CA GLY A 253 -20.78 24.11 35.56
C GLY A 253 -21.61 23.15 36.42
N HIS A 254 -22.75 22.69 35.90
CA HIS A 254 -23.66 21.77 36.57
C HIS A 254 -23.41 20.29 36.23
N LEU A 255 -22.44 19.98 35.38
CA LEU A 255 -22.02 18.60 35.12
C LEU A 255 -21.20 18.06 36.29
N GLY A 256 -21.82 17.22 37.11
CA GLY A 256 -21.18 16.55 38.24
C GLY A 256 -21.95 15.31 38.69
N GLU A 257 -21.56 14.75 39.84
CA GLU A 257 -22.16 13.53 40.38
C GLU A 257 -23.69 13.65 40.58
N SER A 258 -24.19 14.82 40.98
CA SER A 258 -25.62 15.05 41.20
C SER A 258 -26.44 14.92 39.90
N ALA A 259 -25.96 15.51 38.81
CA ALA A 259 -26.58 15.39 37.48
C ALA A 259 -26.55 13.94 36.99
N LEU A 260 -25.40 13.27 37.13
CA LEU A 260 -25.22 11.87 36.76
C LEU A 260 -26.17 10.94 37.55
N LEU A 261 -26.29 11.15 38.87
CA LEU A 261 -27.23 10.42 39.72
C LEU A 261 -28.69 10.64 39.28
N GLY A 262 -29.04 11.86 38.91
CA GLY A 262 -30.37 12.21 38.38
C GLY A 262 -30.69 11.44 37.10
N PHE A 263 -29.76 11.42 36.13
CA PHE A 263 -29.90 10.66 34.89
C PHE A 263 -30.01 9.16 35.14
N ALA A 264 -29.15 8.61 36.01
CA ALA A 264 -29.16 7.19 36.33
C ALA A 264 -30.49 6.75 36.97
N LYS A 265 -31.01 7.51 37.94
CA LYS A 265 -32.31 7.24 38.57
C LYS A 265 -33.47 7.34 37.58
N ALA A 266 -33.41 8.30 36.65
CA ALA A 266 -34.40 8.47 35.59
C ALA A 266 -34.27 7.42 34.46
N HIS A 267 -33.36 6.46 34.57
CA HIS A 267 -33.07 5.45 33.56
C HIS A 267 -32.69 6.04 32.19
N LYS A 268 -32.10 7.25 32.19
CA LYS A 268 -31.61 7.94 31.00
C LYS A 268 -30.21 7.44 30.68
N TYR A 269 -30.15 6.33 29.96
CA TYR A 269 -28.90 5.65 29.63
C TYR A 269 -27.96 6.56 28.83
N GLU A 270 -28.48 7.18 27.77
CA GLU A 270 -27.72 7.99 26.83
C GLU A 270 -27.05 9.18 27.53
N GLU A 271 -27.80 9.92 28.35
CA GLU A 271 -27.29 11.03 29.15
C GLU A 271 -26.30 10.59 30.23
N SER A 272 -26.49 9.41 30.82
CA SER A 272 -25.57 8.87 31.83
C SER A 272 -24.23 8.50 31.22
N ILE A 273 -24.22 7.82 30.07
CA ILE A 273 -22.98 7.49 29.35
C ILE A 273 -22.31 8.75 28.80
N ALA A 274 -23.06 9.69 28.23
CA ALA A 274 -22.50 10.95 27.77
C ALA A 274 -21.86 11.76 28.91
N SER A 275 -22.48 11.76 30.10
CA SER A 275 -21.95 12.40 31.30
C SER A 275 -20.66 11.72 31.78
N LEU A 276 -20.66 10.39 31.89
CA LEU A 276 -19.47 9.62 32.26
C LEU A 276 -18.33 9.81 31.25
N SER A 277 -18.65 9.89 29.96
CA SER A 277 -17.68 10.15 28.88
C SER A 277 -17.02 11.53 29.03
N ALA A 278 -17.82 12.57 29.26
CA ALA A 278 -17.34 13.93 29.47
C ALA A 278 -16.51 14.06 30.75
N MET A 279 -16.96 13.46 31.86
CA MET A 279 -16.27 13.51 33.16
C MET A 279 -14.98 12.69 33.16
N ALA A 280 -14.96 11.51 32.54
CA ALA A 280 -13.80 10.62 32.53
C ALA A 280 -12.84 10.90 31.39
N GLY A 281 -13.21 11.71 30.39
CA GLY A 281 -12.39 11.97 29.19
C GLY A 281 -12.23 10.75 28.27
N VAL A 282 -13.14 9.78 28.36
CA VAL A 282 -13.14 8.56 27.53
C VAL A 282 -14.08 8.77 26.34
N ARG A 283 -13.71 8.32 25.14
CA ARG A 283 -14.57 8.42 23.95
C ARG A 283 -15.91 7.73 24.19
N LEU A 284 -17.01 8.41 23.84
CA LEU A 284 -18.38 7.93 24.07
C LEU A 284 -18.64 6.55 23.45
N SER A 285 -18.12 6.29 22.24
CA SER A 285 -18.26 4.99 21.54
C SER A 285 -17.57 3.82 22.23
N ILE A 286 -16.49 4.08 22.98
CA ILE A 286 -15.81 3.07 23.80
C ILE A 286 -16.64 2.82 25.05
N LEU A 287 -17.15 3.88 25.66
CA LEU A 287 -17.85 3.81 26.93
C LEU A 287 -19.21 3.12 26.84
N ASP A 288 -20.03 3.52 25.87
CA ASP A 288 -21.33 2.88 25.56
C ASP A 288 -21.16 1.37 25.44
N ARG A 289 -20.15 0.94 24.69
CA ARG A 289 -19.84 -0.47 24.44
C ARG A 289 -19.34 -1.22 25.67
N LEU A 290 -18.44 -0.61 26.46
CA LEU A 290 -17.96 -1.21 27.70
C LEU A 290 -19.12 -1.44 28.67
N VAL A 291 -19.98 -0.43 28.79
CA VAL A 291 -21.15 -0.50 29.68
C VAL A 291 -22.25 -1.36 29.08
N ALA A 292 -22.40 -1.48 27.77
CA ALA A 292 -23.39 -2.36 27.13
C ALA A 292 -23.02 -3.85 27.19
N GLY A 293 -21.79 -4.20 27.57
CA GLY A 293 -21.38 -5.59 27.78
C GLY A 293 -22.07 -6.24 28.99
N ASP A 294 -21.88 -7.55 29.16
CA ASP A 294 -22.56 -8.38 30.18
C ASP A 294 -22.12 -8.13 31.64
N ARG A 295 -21.23 -7.16 31.87
CA ARG A 295 -20.58 -6.93 33.16
C ARG A 295 -20.65 -5.48 33.57
N TYR A 296 -21.01 -5.23 34.82
CA TYR A 296 -21.06 -3.88 35.41
C TYR A 296 -19.70 -3.37 35.91
N ASP A 297 -18.62 -4.15 35.77
CA ASP A 297 -17.26 -3.75 36.19
C ASP A 297 -16.80 -2.39 35.64
N PRO A 298 -17.09 -2.01 34.36
CA PRO A 298 -16.71 -0.70 33.85
C PRO A 298 -17.35 0.45 34.64
N ILE A 299 -18.59 0.28 35.11
CA ILE A 299 -19.28 1.26 35.95
C ILE A 299 -18.55 1.42 37.29
N LEU A 300 -18.09 0.32 37.90
CA LEU A 300 -17.33 0.37 39.15
C LEU A 300 -15.99 1.11 38.98
N ILE A 301 -15.29 0.81 37.89
CA ILE A 301 -13.99 1.41 37.57
C ILE A 301 -14.14 2.91 37.31
N LEU A 302 -15.11 3.32 36.49
CA LEU A 302 -15.41 4.74 36.24
C LEU A 302 -15.83 5.45 37.51
N GLY A 303 -16.72 4.84 38.30
CA GLY A 303 -17.15 5.41 39.56
C GLY A 303 -15.99 5.64 40.51
N ARG A 304 -14.99 4.75 40.50
CA ARG A 304 -13.82 4.88 41.36
C ARG A 304 -12.89 6.01 40.89
N VAL A 305 -12.63 6.14 39.58
CA VAL A 305 -11.79 7.21 39.03
C VAL A 305 -12.44 8.58 39.17
N LEU A 306 -13.76 8.66 39.02
CA LEU A 306 -14.53 9.89 39.17
C LEU A 306 -14.86 10.22 40.64
N ASN A 307 -14.39 9.40 41.58
CA ASN A 307 -14.67 9.52 43.01
C ASN A 307 -16.17 9.62 43.34
N LEU A 308 -17.00 8.84 42.65
CA LEU A 308 -18.45 8.79 42.88
C LEU A 308 -18.77 8.04 44.17
N GLY A 309 -19.81 8.49 44.87
CA GLY A 309 -20.41 7.76 45.97
C GLY A 309 -21.09 6.47 45.52
N TRP A 310 -21.14 5.49 46.42
CA TRP A 310 -21.86 4.24 46.20
C TRP A 310 -23.34 4.42 45.75
N PRO A 311 -24.11 5.40 46.25
CA PRO A 311 -25.48 5.62 45.77
C PRO A 311 -25.56 5.88 44.25
N THR A 312 -24.58 6.60 43.69
CA THR A 312 -24.50 6.91 42.25
C THR A 312 -24.07 5.70 41.45
N VAL A 313 -23.07 4.97 41.93
CA VAL A 313 -22.62 3.72 41.30
C VAL A 313 -23.74 2.68 41.29
N ARG A 314 -24.46 2.53 42.41
CA ARG A 314 -25.65 1.65 42.50
C ARG A 314 -26.73 2.08 41.52
N ALA A 315 -27.04 3.37 41.41
CA ALA A 315 -28.04 3.86 40.46
C ALA A 315 -27.64 3.54 39.00
N LEU A 316 -26.36 3.65 38.66
CA LEU A 316 -25.85 3.29 37.33
C LEU A 316 -25.94 1.78 37.05
N ILE A 317 -25.67 0.93 38.06
CA ILE A 317 -25.87 -0.52 37.93
C ILE A 317 -27.34 -0.85 37.73
N LEU A 318 -28.25 -0.24 38.49
CA LEU A 318 -29.69 -0.46 38.32
C LEU A 318 -30.18 0.00 36.94
N MET A 319 -29.71 1.15 36.47
CA MET A 319 -29.95 1.62 35.11
C MET A 319 -29.46 0.61 34.06
N TRP A 320 -28.30 -0.02 34.28
CA TRP A 320 -27.75 -1.03 33.39
C TRP A 320 -28.62 -2.29 33.28
N TYR A 321 -29.18 -2.78 34.40
CA TYR A 321 -30.15 -3.89 34.38
C TYR A 321 -31.46 -3.50 33.70
N GLY A 322 -31.83 -2.21 33.75
CA GLY A 322 -33.04 -1.66 33.18
C GLY A 322 -34.24 -1.71 34.15
N PRO A 323 -35.35 -1.04 33.81
CA PRO A 323 -36.46 -0.79 34.74
C PRO A 323 -37.24 -2.06 35.14
N GLN A 324 -37.09 -3.16 34.39
CA GLN A 324 -37.83 -4.41 34.58
C GLN A 324 -37.01 -5.52 35.23
N ARG A 325 -35.71 -5.32 35.45
CA ARG A 325 -34.82 -6.33 36.03
C ARG A 325 -34.23 -5.79 37.33
N MET A 326 -34.50 -6.48 38.43
CA MET A 326 -33.84 -6.21 39.70
C MET A 326 -32.74 -7.25 39.92
N PRO A 327 -31.48 -6.84 40.08
CA PRO A 327 -30.43 -7.76 40.51
C PRO A 327 -30.73 -8.31 41.90
N ALA A 328 -30.22 -9.52 42.20
CA ALA A 328 -30.31 -10.05 43.55
C ALA A 328 -29.54 -9.15 44.52
N ASP A 329 -30.04 -9.03 45.76
CA ASP A 329 -29.38 -8.20 46.78
C ASP A 329 -27.93 -8.64 47.05
N ALA A 330 -27.66 -9.95 46.93
CA ALA A 330 -26.32 -10.51 47.03
C ALA A 330 -25.37 -9.98 45.93
N ASP A 331 -25.85 -9.80 44.70
CA ASP A 331 -25.05 -9.29 43.57
C ASP A 331 -24.70 -7.81 43.77
N LEU A 332 -25.66 -7.02 44.26
CA LEU A 332 -25.44 -5.61 44.58
C LEU A 332 -24.46 -5.44 45.75
N GLU A 333 -24.55 -6.30 46.76
CA GLU A 333 -23.62 -6.28 47.89
C GLU A 333 -22.22 -6.71 47.46
N GLN A 334 -22.10 -7.72 46.60
CA GLN A 334 -20.82 -8.10 46.00
C GLN A 334 -20.23 -6.96 45.17
N ALA A 335 -21.05 -6.26 44.38
CA ALA A 335 -20.63 -5.08 43.64
C ALA A 335 -20.15 -3.95 44.58
N ARG A 336 -20.80 -3.75 45.74
CA ARG A 336 -20.40 -2.78 46.76
C ARG A 336 -19.03 -3.11 47.35
N VAL A 337 -18.82 -4.38 47.69
CA VAL A 337 -17.55 -4.87 48.22
C VAL A 337 -16.44 -4.70 47.18
N ASN A 338 -16.69 -5.09 45.92
CA ASN A 338 -15.74 -4.94 44.82
C ASN A 338 -15.40 -3.46 44.57
N PHE A 339 -16.42 -2.60 44.53
CA PHE A 339 -16.24 -1.16 44.41
C PHE A 339 -15.35 -0.63 45.52
N THR A 340 -15.66 -0.96 46.78
CA THR A 340 -14.95 -0.47 47.98
C THR A 340 -13.48 -0.92 48.00
N ARG A 341 -13.20 -2.15 47.56
CA ARG A 341 -11.85 -2.74 47.50
C ARG A 341 -11.02 -2.26 46.30
N LEU A 342 -11.66 -1.71 45.25
CA LEU A 342 -10.97 -1.25 44.07
C LEU A 342 -10.07 -0.05 44.39
N MET A 343 -8.76 -0.23 44.24
CA MET A 343 -7.78 0.84 44.46
C MET A 343 -7.92 1.94 43.38
N PRO A 344 -7.89 3.23 43.76
CA PRO A 344 -7.95 4.33 42.81
C PRO A 344 -6.88 4.25 41.71
N THR A 345 -5.65 3.90 42.07
CA THR A 345 -4.52 3.76 41.14
C THR A 345 -4.73 2.66 40.10
N THR A 346 -5.35 1.54 40.48
CA THR A 346 -5.70 0.47 39.54
C THR A 346 -6.80 0.92 38.58
N ALA A 347 -7.81 1.61 39.09
CA ALA A 347 -8.90 2.14 38.27
C ALA A 347 -8.39 3.19 37.27
N GLU A 348 -7.50 4.10 37.70
CA GLU A 348 -6.87 5.10 36.84
C GLU A 348 -6.04 4.47 35.72
N ARG A 349 -5.28 3.41 36.00
CA ARG A 349 -4.52 2.68 34.96
C ARG A 349 -5.46 2.14 33.87
N VAL A 350 -6.59 1.56 34.26
CA VAL A 350 -7.56 1.00 33.33
C VAL A 350 -8.28 2.11 32.53
N VAL A 351 -8.68 3.21 33.19
CA VAL A 351 -9.29 4.35 32.49
C VAL A 351 -8.30 5.04 31.55
N ASN A 352 -7.03 5.18 31.95
CA ASN A 352 -5.98 5.70 31.07
C ASN A 352 -5.76 4.80 29.86
N PHE A 353 -5.84 3.48 30.03
CA PHE A 353 -5.87 2.55 28.90
C PHE A 353 -7.08 2.83 27.97
N TRP A 354 -8.28 3.08 28.50
CA TRP A 354 -9.45 3.43 27.68
C TRP A 354 -9.34 4.80 27.00
N ARG A 355 -8.77 5.81 27.66
CA ARG A 355 -8.48 7.14 27.09
C ARG A 355 -7.48 7.03 25.93
N ASN A 356 -6.43 6.26 26.15
CA ASN A 356 -5.32 6.10 25.21
C ASN A 356 -5.59 5.08 24.11
N ARG A 357 -6.71 4.35 24.18
CA ARG A 357 -7.23 3.51 23.10
C ARG A 357 -7.74 4.39 21.96
N ARG A 358 -6.87 5.23 21.39
CA ARG A 358 -6.87 5.56 19.96
C ARG A 358 -6.15 4.40 19.29
N THR A 359 -6.79 3.77 18.29
CA THR A 359 -6.20 2.73 17.42
C THR A 359 -5.54 1.54 18.14
N ILE A 360 -6.21 0.39 18.11
CA ILE A 360 -5.51 -0.89 17.91
C ILE A 360 -5.92 -1.34 16.51
#